data_AF-A0A2S5R9X1-F1
#
_entry.id   AF-A0A2S5R9X1-F1
#
_cell.length_a   1.000
_cell.length_b   1.000
_cell.length_c   1.000
_cell.angle_alpha   90.00
_cell.angle_beta   90.00
_cell.angle_gamma   90.00
#
_symmetry.space_group_name_H-M   'P 1'
#
loop_
_entity.id
_entity.type
_entity.pdbx_description
1 polymer ?
#
loop_
_entity_poly.entity_id
_entity_poly.type
_entity_poly.pdbx_seq_one_letter_code
_entity_poly.pdbx_strand_id
1 'polypeptide(L)'
;MKKILSSLGSIGIMGFACSSTVACINRHKDSRIDISKIEDIVIRGGMNLDQIKIIIQTKLDTLIQGGTKLVLDTDYTITMPDDGARASAQITIASSKNSKLIKNTLVITIQAPLETPLLDTLRAKIGAAKTALGSITGVKKAQSDKEALQTAINIAESINSEDGVGDATATLNIAINTFNDATTPLLEALATAIGVAKTTLNNGVKKAQIAKDALQAAIDTAERISSEDTARDGKTALVQAVNVFNGVTTPKYDALQAEITKAQKSLVEHSTATSGAKWIFQTAINVAKKIASEDEVGDAKATLTAAISTFESSVKTQLIAEVRKLITSRLLTSNPIATSVLQQKIQDVEDMQDETEFSTMNAILETAIKDFKKAIITPETSSFVALQNSHDAACDLLYSVEGRKKSPAVKQELGRLIRVCEEATTTTEAESLKTQLDAAIINFREQPAAPNLNALKDLINDAEVHEPQGQSTTKTQVENELINALDHARSINEEIRAEAALTRLRNALNALISSKTN
;
A
#
# COMPACT_ATOMS: atom_id res chain seq x y z
N MET A 1 -44.36 -65.57 -72.49
CA MET A 1 -44.50 -66.28 -73.79
C MET A 1 -43.27 -67.17 -74.01
N LYS A 2 -43.43 -68.28 -74.75
CA LYS A 2 -42.45 -69.18 -75.43
C LYS A 2 -40.95 -68.81 -75.31
N LYS A 3 -40.00 -69.67 -74.88
CA LYS A 3 -39.57 -71.04 -75.33
C LYS A 3 -39.18 -71.16 -76.82
N ILE A 4 -37.86 -71.14 -77.10
CA ILE A 4 -37.08 -71.79 -78.20
C ILE A 4 -35.64 -71.91 -77.65
N LEU A 5 -34.88 -73.02 -77.58
CA LEU A 5 -35.05 -74.46 -77.87
C LEU A 5 -34.53 -75.00 -79.24
N SER A 6 -33.54 -75.92 -79.15
CA SER A 6 -33.02 -76.90 -80.14
C SER A 6 -32.28 -76.45 -81.42
N SER A 7 -31.06 -76.99 -81.60
CA SER A 7 -30.77 -77.88 -82.73
C SER A 7 -29.80 -79.00 -82.30
N LEU A 8 -30.00 -80.20 -82.84
CA LEU A 8 -29.25 -81.42 -82.54
C LEU A 8 -29.33 -82.32 -83.77
N GLY A 9 -28.19 -82.80 -84.27
CA GLY A 9 -28.08 -83.62 -85.49
C GLY A 9 -26.86 -83.21 -86.33
N SER A 10 -26.16 -84.10 -87.01
CA SER A 10 -26.41 -85.53 -87.21
C SER A 10 -25.13 -86.32 -87.52
N ILE A 11 -25.21 -87.64 -87.36
CA ILE A 11 -24.14 -88.62 -87.56
C ILE A 11 -23.67 -88.66 -89.03
N GLY A 12 -22.35 -88.80 -89.25
CA GLY A 12 -21.75 -89.14 -90.54
C GLY A 12 -20.59 -90.12 -90.35
N ILE A 13 -20.82 -91.39 -90.72
CA ILE A 13 -19.83 -92.48 -90.64
C ILE A 13 -19.15 -92.63 -92.00
N MET A 14 -17.83 -92.52 -92.06
CA MET A 14 -16.99 -93.31 -92.99
C MET A 14 -15.64 -93.59 -92.34
N GLY A 15 -15.20 -94.84 -92.39
CA GLY A 15 -13.91 -95.25 -91.84
C GLY A 15 -12.81 -95.21 -92.89
N PHE A 16 -11.58 -94.95 -92.45
CA PHE A 16 -10.37 -95.44 -93.10
C PHE A 16 -9.46 -96.03 -92.02
N ALA A 17 -9.14 -97.31 -92.17
CA ALA A 17 -8.16 -97.97 -91.31
C ALA A 17 -6.76 -97.74 -91.88
N CYS A 18 -5.89 -97.10 -91.11
CA CYS A 18 -4.44 -97.16 -91.29
C CYS A 18 -3.80 -97.46 -89.94
N SER A 19 -3.37 -98.70 -89.76
CA SER A 19 -2.60 -99.14 -88.60
C SER A 19 -1.16 -98.63 -88.67
N SER A 20 -0.74 -97.81 -87.72
CA SER A 20 0.66 -97.57 -87.40
C SER A 20 0.93 -97.92 -85.94
N THR A 21 1.71 -98.99 -85.75
CA THR A 21 2.25 -99.39 -84.45
C THR A 21 3.55 -98.64 -84.14
N VAL A 22 3.88 -98.53 -82.84
CA VAL A 22 5.18 -98.05 -82.29
C VAL A 22 5.39 -96.52 -82.39
N ALA A 23 5.77 -95.76 -81.35
CA ALA A 23 6.21 -96.08 -79.99
C ALA A 23 5.61 -95.16 -78.91
N CYS A 24 5.37 -95.69 -77.71
CA CYS A 24 5.19 -94.88 -76.50
C CYS A 24 6.54 -94.29 -76.04
N ILE A 25 6.98 -93.18 -76.64
CA ILE A 25 8.01 -92.34 -76.02
C ILE A 25 7.32 -91.46 -74.97
N ASN A 26 7.24 -91.97 -73.74
CA ASN A 26 6.68 -91.25 -72.61
C ASN A 26 7.65 -90.16 -72.10
N ARG A 27 7.94 -89.16 -72.94
CA ARG A 27 8.55 -87.90 -72.50
C ARG A 27 7.50 -87.18 -71.67
N HIS A 28 7.54 -87.38 -70.36
CA HIS A 28 6.90 -86.47 -69.40
C HIS A 28 7.43 -85.05 -69.64
N LYS A 29 6.73 -84.28 -70.47
CA LYS A 29 6.94 -82.83 -70.55
C LYS A 29 6.58 -82.28 -69.18
N ASP A 30 7.59 -81.78 -68.47
CA ASP A 30 7.41 -81.14 -67.17
C ASP A 30 6.51 -79.91 -67.33
N SER A 31 5.22 -80.10 -67.03
CA SER A 31 4.14 -79.14 -67.23
C SER A 31 4.10 -78.04 -66.17
N ARG A 32 5.07 -78.00 -65.25
CA ARG A 32 5.19 -76.93 -64.26
C ARG A 32 5.62 -75.63 -64.93
N ILE A 33 5.04 -74.53 -64.48
CA ILE A 33 5.32 -73.18 -64.93
C ILE A 33 6.71 -72.77 -64.44
N ASP A 34 7.48 -72.20 -65.36
CA ASP A 34 8.86 -71.79 -65.13
C ASP A 34 8.90 -70.38 -64.53
N ILE A 35 9.20 -70.26 -63.24
CA ILE A 35 9.17 -68.95 -62.55
C ILE A 35 10.36 -68.06 -62.94
N SER A 36 11.38 -68.58 -63.64
CA SER A 36 12.45 -67.71 -64.17
C SER A 36 11.99 -66.87 -65.37
N LYS A 37 10.73 -67.02 -65.81
CA LYS A 37 10.11 -66.28 -66.92
C LYS A 37 9.08 -65.23 -66.47
N ILE A 38 9.01 -64.95 -65.17
CA ILE A 38 8.13 -63.88 -64.67
C ILE A 38 8.83 -62.54 -64.86
N GLU A 39 8.33 -61.78 -65.82
CA GLU A 39 8.76 -60.40 -66.06
C GLU A 39 7.93 -59.43 -65.20
N ASP A 40 8.40 -58.19 -65.07
CA ASP A 40 7.72 -57.09 -64.39
C ASP A 40 7.34 -57.30 -62.90
N ILE A 41 8.15 -58.03 -62.12
CA ILE A 41 8.06 -57.96 -60.65
C ILE A 41 8.93 -56.80 -60.14
N VAL A 42 8.26 -55.76 -59.62
CA VAL A 42 8.90 -54.60 -59.00
C VAL A 42 8.78 -54.70 -57.48
N ILE A 43 9.88 -55.05 -56.81
CA ILE A 43 10.02 -54.91 -55.36
C ILE A 43 10.85 -53.66 -55.07
N ARG A 44 10.44 -52.85 -54.10
CA ARG A 44 11.14 -51.61 -53.70
C ARG A 44 11.70 -51.72 -52.28
N GLY A 45 12.78 -50.98 -52.02
CA GLY A 45 13.38 -50.89 -50.70
C GLY A 45 12.37 -50.44 -49.64
N GLY A 46 12.39 -51.10 -48.48
CA GLY A 46 11.47 -50.83 -47.36
C GLY A 46 10.14 -51.58 -47.38
N MET A 47 9.83 -52.35 -48.42
CA MET A 47 8.68 -53.28 -48.40
C MET A 47 8.90 -54.39 -47.37
N ASN A 48 7.86 -54.74 -46.60
CA ASN A 48 7.90 -55.87 -45.68
C ASN A 48 7.63 -57.21 -46.40
N LEU A 49 7.92 -58.34 -45.74
CA LEU A 49 7.81 -59.67 -46.34
C LEU A 49 6.39 -59.99 -46.83
N ASP A 50 5.35 -59.51 -46.15
CA ASP A 50 3.96 -59.81 -46.54
C ASP A 50 3.51 -58.99 -47.76
N GLN A 51 3.94 -57.73 -47.88
CA GLN A 51 3.79 -56.94 -49.10
C GLN A 51 4.49 -57.61 -50.29
N ILE A 52 5.71 -58.10 -50.07
CA ILE A 52 6.51 -58.81 -51.08
C ILE A 52 5.80 -60.11 -51.52
N LYS A 53 5.29 -60.90 -50.57
CA LYS A 53 4.48 -62.09 -50.85
C LYS A 53 3.27 -61.77 -51.71
N ILE A 54 2.48 -60.76 -51.36
CA ILE A 54 1.25 -60.38 -52.08
C ILE A 54 1.56 -60.04 -53.55
N ILE A 55 2.63 -59.28 -53.81
CA ILE A 55 3.07 -58.93 -55.17
C ILE A 55 3.44 -60.20 -55.97
N ILE A 56 4.25 -61.08 -55.37
CA ILE A 56 4.73 -62.33 -55.99
C ILE A 56 3.57 -63.28 -56.27
N GLN A 57 2.69 -63.50 -55.30
CA GLN A 57 1.51 -64.34 -55.39
C GLN A 57 0.58 -63.86 -56.52
N THR A 58 0.27 -62.55 -56.55
CA THR A 58 -0.58 -61.94 -57.59
C THR A 58 -0.01 -62.17 -59.00
N LYS A 59 1.30 -62.04 -59.17
CA LYS A 59 2.01 -62.26 -60.45
C LYS A 59 2.04 -63.74 -60.84
N LEU A 60 2.26 -64.64 -59.88
CA LEU A 60 2.22 -66.09 -60.09
C LEU A 60 0.82 -66.55 -60.53
N ASP A 61 -0.24 -66.16 -59.82
CA ASP A 61 -1.61 -66.54 -60.16
C ASP A 61 -2.04 -65.99 -61.52
N THR A 62 -1.61 -64.77 -61.88
CA THR A 62 -1.85 -64.19 -63.21
C THR A 62 -1.25 -65.02 -64.35
N LEU A 63 -0.07 -65.62 -64.13
CA LEU A 63 0.61 -66.45 -65.12
C LEU A 63 0.05 -67.86 -65.28
N ILE A 64 -0.75 -68.35 -64.32
CA ILE A 64 -1.38 -69.68 -64.40
C ILE A 64 -2.57 -69.68 -65.41
N GLN A 65 -3.00 -68.52 -65.93
CA GLN A 65 -3.98 -68.30 -67.01
C GLN A 65 -4.98 -69.45 -67.24
N GLY A 66 -5.92 -69.62 -66.31
CA GLY A 66 -6.94 -70.66 -66.42
C GLY A 66 -7.80 -70.91 -65.17
N GLY A 67 -7.53 -70.24 -64.04
CA GLY A 67 -8.43 -70.15 -62.89
C GLY A 67 -8.76 -71.47 -62.15
N THR A 68 -8.19 -72.60 -62.54
CA THR A 68 -8.50 -73.93 -61.99
C THR A 68 -7.47 -74.46 -61.00
N LYS A 69 -6.34 -73.74 -60.83
CA LYS A 69 -5.28 -74.05 -59.88
C LYS A 69 -4.71 -72.74 -59.35
N LEU A 70 -4.69 -72.59 -58.02
CA LEU A 70 -4.04 -71.49 -57.32
C LEU A 70 -2.63 -71.92 -56.93
N VAL A 71 -1.66 -71.01 -56.98
CA VAL A 71 -0.38 -71.24 -56.30
C VAL A 71 -0.61 -71.04 -54.81
N LEU A 72 -0.05 -71.89 -53.95
CA LEU A 72 -0.11 -71.70 -52.50
C LEU A 72 1.25 -71.25 -51.97
N ASP A 73 1.29 -70.60 -50.81
CA ASP A 73 2.52 -70.28 -50.06
C ASP A 73 3.42 -71.52 -49.79
N THR A 74 2.90 -72.74 -49.97
CA THR A 74 3.67 -74.00 -49.90
C THR A 74 4.42 -74.36 -51.20
N ASP A 75 4.03 -73.78 -52.34
CA ASP A 75 4.62 -74.07 -53.65
C ASP A 75 5.94 -73.33 -53.92
N TYR A 76 6.25 -72.28 -53.18
CA TYR A 76 7.50 -71.53 -53.27
C TYR A 76 8.04 -71.10 -51.91
N THR A 77 9.32 -70.75 -51.87
CA THR A 77 9.97 -70.12 -50.72
C THR A 77 10.61 -68.80 -51.14
N ILE A 78 10.34 -67.72 -50.41
CA ILE A 78 11.03 -66.44 -50.55
C ILE A 78 12.20 -66.42 -49.57
N THR A 79 13.41 -66.27 -50.08
CA THR A 79 14.62 -66.01 -49.29
C THR A 79 14.97 -64.53 -49.43
N MET A 80 14.96 -63.83 -48.29
CA MET A 80 15.41 -62.44 -48.17
C MET A 80 16.90 -62.39 -47.82
N PRO A 81 17.60 -61.28 -48.12
CA PRO A 81 18.93 -61.01 -47.53
C PRO A 81 18.82 -60.86 -46.00
N ASP A 82 19.89 -61.23 -45.28
CA ASP A 82 19.94 -61.20 -43.81
C ASP A 82 19.74 -59.78 -43.21
N ASP A 83 19.97 -58.73 -44.00
CA ASP A 83 19.80 -57.32 -43.60
C ASP A 83 18.51 -56.65 -44.10
N GLY A 84 17.58 -57.47 -44.64
CA GLY A 84 16.21 -57.08 -44.99
C GLY A 84 16.02 -56.58 -46.42
N ALA A 85 14.87 -55.95 -46.68
CA ALA A 85 14.49 -55.45 -48.00
C ALA A 85 15.19 -54.12 -48.36
N ARG A 86 16.53 -54.14 -48.49
CA ARG A 86 17.34 -52.96 -48.85
C ARG A 86 17.45 -52.79 -50.37
N ALA A 87 17.62 -51.54 -50.80
CA ALA A 87 17.88 -51.23 -52.21
C ALA A 87 19.11 -51.98 -52.75
N SER A 88 19.04 -52.43 -54.00
CA SER A 88 20.05 -53.23 -54.70
C SER A 88 20.30 -54.63 -54.13
N ALA A 89 19.70 -55.02 -53.00
CA ALA A 89 19.80 -56.39 -52.49
C ALA A 89 18.89 -57.34 -53.31
N GLN A 90 19.19 -58.64 -53.29
CA GLN A 90 18.50 -59.64 -54.11
C GLN A 90 17.56 -60.51 -53.29
N ILE A 91 16.32 -60.64 -53.75
CA ILE A 91 15.34 -61.60 -53.23
C ILE A 91 15.36 -62.83 -54.12
N THR A 92 15.45 -64.01 -53.52
CA THR A 92 15.41 -65.29 -54.25
C THR A 92 14.08 -65.98 -54.00
N ILE A 93 13.30 -66.19 -55.05
CA ILE A 93 12.06 -66.97 -55.04
C ILE A 93 12.38 -68.32 -55.66
N ALA A 94 12.30 -69.40 -54.88
CA ALA A 94 12.57 -70.75 -55.38
C ALA A 94 11.29 -71.59 -55.32
N SER A 95 11.02 -72.39 -56.36
CA SER A 95 9.95 -73.40 -56.29
C SER A 95 10.24 -74.43 -55.20
N SER A 96 9.29 -74.71 -54.34
CA SER A 96 9.35 -75.78 -53.34
C SER A 96 9.59 -77.13 -54.02
N LYS A 97 10.43 -77.98 -53.41
CA LYS A 97 10.79 -79.31 -53.94
C LYS A 97 9.58 -80.20 -54.27
N ASN A 98 8.45 -79.97 -53.59
CA ASN A 98 7.21 -80.71 -53.74
C ASN A 98 6.17 -80.01 -54.65
N SER A 99 6.47 -78.84 -55.22
CA SER A 99 5.50 -78.12 -56.06
C SER A 99 5.18 -78.91 -57.34
N LYS A 100 3.88 -79.07 -57.57
CA LYS A 100 3.32 -79.68 -58.78
C LYS A 100 2.89 -78.61 -59.81
N LEU A 101 3.06 -77.33 -59.48
CA LEU A 101 2.58 -76.19 -60.26
C LEU A 101 3.73 -75.38 -60.86
N ILE A 102 4.78 -75.12 -60.09
CA ILE A 102 5.89 -74.25 -60.48
C ILE A 102 7.25 -74.93 -60.34
N LYS A 103 8.25 -74.41 -61.07
CA LYS A 103 9.64 -74.87 -61.07
C LYS A 103 10.62 -73.71 -61.25
N ASN A 104 11.90 -74.02 -61.00
CA ASN A 104 13.05 -73.12 -61.10
C ASN A 104 13.07 -72.03 -60.02
N THR A 105 13.99 -71.07 -60.18
CA THR A 105 14.27 -69.99 -59.25
C THR A 105 14.24 -68.67 -60.01
N LEU A 106 13.67 -67.64 -59.39
CA LEU A 106 13.70 -66.25 -59.84
C LEU A 106 14.49 -65.42 -58.83
N VAL A 107 15.37 -64.55 -59.34
CA VAL A 107 16.12 -63.59 -58.52
C VAL A 107 15.70 -62.20 -58.93
N ILE A 108 15.25 -61.39 -57.96
CA ILE A 108 14.78 -60.02 -58.19
C ILE A 108 15.69 -59.06 -57.41
N THR A 109 16.26 -58.09 -58.11
CA THR A 109 16.96 -56.98 -57.47
C THR A 109 15.93 -55.98 -56.93
N ILE A 110 15.98 -55.70 -55.64
CA ILE A 110 15.14 -54.69 -54.99
C ILE A 110 15.52 -53.31 -55.53
N GLN A 111 14.56 -52.60 -56.11
CA GLN A 111 14.76 -51.23 -56.57
C GLN A 111 14.92 -50.27 -55.38
N ALA A 112 15.56 -49.12 -55.60
CA ALA A 112 15.54 -48.03 -54.63
C ALA A 112 14.08 -47.66 -54.21
N PRO A 113 13.88 -47.16 -52.98
CA PRO A 113 12.63 -46.47 -52.65
C PRO A 113 12.32 -45.39 -53.69
N LEU A 114 11.03 -45.09 -53.89
CA LEU A 114 10.69 -43.88 -54.64
C LEU A 114 11.13 -42.69 -53.78
N GLU A 115 11.98 -41.82 -54.32
CA GLU A 115 12.22 -40.51 -53.71
C GLU A 115 10.95 -39.67 -53.89
N THR A 116 10.35 -39.20 -52.79
CA THR A 116 9.16 -38.34 -52.77
C THR A 116 9.49 -36.99 -52.12
N PRO A 117 10.39 -36.18 -52.73
CA PRO A 117 10.94 -34.99 -52.09
C PRO A 117 9.91 -33.86 -51.92
N LEU A 118 8.88 -33.78 -52.78
CA LEU A 118 7.82 -32.79 -52.61
C LEU A 118 6.90 -33.21 -51.46
N LEU A 119 6.57 -34.49 -51.33
CA LEU A 119 5.76 -35.02 -50.24
C LEU A 119 6.42 -34.80 -48.87
N ASP A 120 7.74 -34.96 -48.76
CA ASP A 120 8.49 -34.67 -47.53
C ASP A 120 8.53 -33.17 -47.22
N THR A 121 8.63 -32.32 -48.24
CA THR A 121 8.51 -30.86 -48.10
C THR A 121 7.11 -30.44 -47.61
N LEU A 122 6.06 -31.08 -48.10
CA LEU A 122 4.68 -30.87 -47.67
C LEU A 122 4.48 -31.30 -46.20
N ARG A 123 4.99 -32.48 -45.82
CA ARG A 123 4.97 -32.98 -44.43
C ARG A 123 5.67 -32.02 -43.46
N ALA A 124 6.81 -31.45 -43.83
CA ALA A 124 7.50 -30.45 -43.03
C ALA A 124 6.64 -29.17 -42.84
N LYS A 125 5.97 -28.69 -43.90
CA LYS A 125 5.04 -27.56 -43.83
C LYS A 125 3.82 -27.84 -42.95
N ILE A 126 3.26 -29.05 -43.02
CA ILE A 126 2.15 -29.50 -42.14
C ILE A 126 2.59 -29.44 -40.67
N GLY A 127 3.79 -29.93 -40.34
CA GLY A 127 4.35 -29.86 -38.98
C GLY A 127 4.51 -28.43 -38.47
N ALA A 128 4.99 -27.51 -39.32
CA ALA A 128 5.10 -26.09 -39.00
C ALA A 128 3.70 -25.45 -38.78
N ALA A 129 2.72 -25.76 -39.63
CA ALA A 129 1.35 -25.25 -39.51
C ALA A 129 0.66 -25.72 -38.23
N LYS A 130 0.80 -27.00 -37.87
CA LYS A 130 0.31 -27.56 -36.59
C LYS A 130 0.97 -26.88 -35.39
N THR A 131 2.26 -26.58 -35.48
CA THR A 131 3.01 -25.86 -34.43
C THR A 131 2.50 -24.42 -34.29
N ALA A 132 2.23 -23.73 -35.40
CA ALA A 132 1.65 -22.38 -35.37
C ALA A 132 0.27 -22.34 -34.70
N LEU A 133 -0.60 -23.31 -35.03
CA LEU A 133 -1.94 -23.45 -34.45
C LEU A 133 -1.90 -23.68 -32.93
N GLY A 134 -0.98 -24.52 -32.45
CA GLY A 134 -0.79 -24.81 -31.01
C GLY A 134 0.02 -23.75 -30.24
N SER A 135 0.56 -22.73 -30.91
CA SER A 135 1.36 -21.69 -30.26
C SER A 135 0.50 -20.70 -29.46
N ILE A 136 1.10 -19.99 -28.49
CA ILE A 136 0.41 -18.92 -27.73
C ILE A 136 -0.18 -17.85 -28.66
N THR A 137 0.52 -17.52 -29.76
CA THR A 137 0.03 -16.59 -30.79
C THR A 137 -1.16 -17.18 -31.53
N GLY A 138 -1.13 -18.48 -31.83
CA GLY A 138 -2.23 -19.19 -32.49
C GLY A 138 -3.49 -19.30 -31.62
N VAL A 139 -3.35 -19.56 -30.32
CA VAL A 139 -4.46 -19.59 -29.36
C VAL A 139 -5.23 -18.26 -29.32
N LYS A 140 -4.55 -17.13 -29.54
CA LYS A 140 -5.16 -15.79 -29.56
C LYS A 140 -6.02 -15.48 -30.79
N LYS A 141 -5.74 -16.09 -31.94
CA LYS A 141 -6.48 -15.85 -33.20
C LYS A 141 -7.96 -16.21 -33.08
N ALA A 142 -8.80 -15.66 -33.95
CA ALA A 142 -10.22 -15.99 -33.98
C ALA A 142 -10.42 -17.48 -34.35
N GLN A 143 -11.53 -18.07 -33.91
CA GLN A 143 -11.86 -19.46 -34.20
C GLN A 143 -11.98 -19.74 -35.71
N SER A 144 -12.48 -18.77 -36.48
CA SER A 144 -12.53 -18.83 -37.96
C SER A 144 -11.15 -19.02 -38.59
N ASP A 145 -10.13 -18.35 -38.08
CA ASP A 145 -8.77 -18.40 -38.64
C ASP A 145 -8.11 -19.74 -38.33
N LYS A 146 -8.35 -20.26 -37.12
CA LYS A 146 -7.92 -21.59 -36.67
C LYS A 146 -8.56 -22.69 -37.53
N GLU A 147 -9.85 -22.59 -37.80
CA GLU A 147 -10.60 -23.55 -38.63
C GLU A 147 -10.16 -23.51 -40.10
N ALA A 148 -9.87 -22.33 -40.64
CA ALA A 148 -9.32 -22.18 -41.99
C ALA A 148 -7.94 -22.86 -42.11
N LEU A 149 -7.03 -22.61 -41.15
CA LEU A 149 -5.71 -23.26 -41.12
C LEU A 149 -5.82 -24.78 -40.93
N GLN A 150 -6.68 -25.24 -40.00
CA GLN A 150 -6.88 -26.68 -39.77
C GLN A 150 -7.49 -27.38 -40.98
N THR A 151 -8.37 -26.72 -41.73
CA THR A 151 -8.94 -27.25 -42.98
C THR A 151 -7.84 -27.44 -44.04
N ALA A 152 -6.95 -26.45 -44.21
CA ALA A 152 -5.83 -26.56 -45.14
C ALA A 152 -4.82 -27.64 -44.72
N ILE A 153 -4.58 -27.81 -43.41
CA ILE A 153 -3.80 -28.93 -42.87
C ILE A 153 -4.44 -30.28 -43.24
N ASN A 154 -5.75 -30.44 -43.00
CA ASN A 154 -6.46 -31.70 -43.28
C ASN A 154 -6.42 -32.06 -44.78
N ILE A 155 -6.54 -31.06 -45.67
CA ILE A 155 -6.38 -31.24 -47.12
C ILE A 155 -4.96 -31.72 -47.44
N ALA A 156 -3.95 -31.04 -46.91
CA ALA A 156 -2.54 -31.39 -47.14
C ALA A 156 -2.17 -32.79 -46.60
N GLU A 157 -2.76 -33.21 -45.47
CA GLU A 157 -2.54 -34.54 -44.89
C GLU A 157 -3.19 -35.68 -45.69
N SER A 158 -4.18 -35.39 -46.55
CA SER A 158 -4.82 -36.39 -47.41
C SER A 158 -3.98 -36.79 -48.63
N ILE A 159 -2.93 -36.03 -48.96
CA ILE A 159 -2.06 -36.27 -50.12
C ILE A 159 -1.07 -37.39 -49.82
N ASN A 160 -1.10 -38.46 -50.62
CA ASN A 160 -0.26 -39.65 -50.48
C ASN A 160 0.61 -39.97 -51.71
N SER A 161 0.53 -39.15 -52.76
CA SER A 161 1.30 -39.20 -54.00
C SER A 161 1.97 -37.85 -54.27
N GLU A 162 2.99 -37.82 -55.14
CA GLU A 162 3.56 -36.54 -55.62
C GLU A 162 2.55 -35.74 -56.47
N ASP A 163 1.65 -36.42 -57.18
CA ASP A 163 0.50 -35.81 -57.85
C ASP A 163 -0.40 -35.12 -56.82
N GLY A 164 -0.63 -33.82 -57.01
CA GLY A 164 -1.44 -32.97 -56.11
C GLY A 164 -0.65 -32.22 -55.01
N VAL A 165 0.63 -32.52 -54.80
CA VAL A 165 1.45 -31.85 -53.76
C VAL A 165 1.57 -30.34 -54.01
N GLY A 166 1.67 -29.91 -55.27
CA GLY A 166 1.78 -28.49 -55.64
C GLY A 166 0.57 -27.67 -55.16
N ASP A 167 -0.64 -28.14 -55.47
CA ASP A 167 -1.89 -27.47 -55.11
C ASP A 167 -2.09 -27.46 -53.58
N ALA A 168 -1.88 -28.61 -52.92
CA ALA A 168 -1.97 -28.72 -51.46
C ALA A 168 -0.95 -27.80 -50.75
N THR A 169 0.27 -27.68 -51.29
CA THR A 169 1.28 -26.75 -50.80
C THR A 169 0.84 -25.30 -50.97
N ALA A 170 0.23 -24.95 -52.10
CA ALA A 170 -0.28 -23.60 -52.35
C ALA A 170 -1.43 -23.23 -51.39
N THR A 171 -2.43 -24.11 -51.24
CA THR A 171 -3.54 -23.93 -50.28
C THR A 171 -3.04 -23.78 -48.85
N LEU A 172 -2.09 -24.63 -48.42
CA LEU A 172 -1.51 -24.55 -47.08
C LEU A 172 -0.71 -23.27 -46.85
N ASN A 173 0.09 -22.82 -47.84
CA ASN A 173 0.82 -21.55 -47.74
C ASN A 173 -0.12 -20.34 -47.61
N ILE A 174 -1.21 -20.31 -48.37
CA ILE A 174 -2.21 -19.23 -48.28
C ILE A 174 -2.81 -19.22 -46.87
N ALA A 175 -3.26 -20.36 -46.36
CA ALA A 175 -3.86 -20.46 -45.03
C ALA A 175 -2.88 -20.09 -43.90
N ILE A 176 -1.60 -20.49 -43.99
CA ILE A 176 -0.54 -20.08 -43.05
C ILE A 176 -0.37 -18.56 -43.06
N ASN A 177 -0.29 -17.93 -44.23
CA ASN A 177 -0.10 -16.49 -44.33
C ASN A 177 -1.31 -15.74 -43.76
N THR A 178 -2.54 -16.11 -44.16
CA THR A 178 -3.77 -15.52 -43.60
C THR A 178 -3.85 -15.68 -42.08
N PHE A 179 -3.50 -16.85 -41.54
CA PHE A 179 -3.49 -17.08 -40.09
C PHE A 179 -2.44 -16.22 -39.37
N ASN A 180 -1.25 -16.08 -39.94
CA ASN A 180 -0.18 -15.26 -39.37
C ASN A 180 -0.54 -13.77 -39.38
N ASP A 181 -1.10 -13.28 -40.49
CA ASP A 181 -1.46 -11.87 -40.72
C ASP A 181 -2.75 -11.43 -40.02
N ALA A 182 -3.60 -12.38 -39.57
CA ALA A 182 -4.82 -12.07 -38.82
C ALA A 182 -4.54 -11.25 -37.55
N THR A 183 -5.29 -10.16 -37.34
CA THR A 183 -5.09 -9.24 -36.20
C THR A 183 -5.92 -9.64 -34.98
N THR A 184 -5.61 -9.09 -33.80
CA THR A 184 -6.35 -9.34 -32.54
C THR A 184 -6.80 -8.05 -31.85
N PRO A 185 -7.56 -7.16 -32.54
CA PRO A 185 -7.94 -5.84 -32.01
C PRO A 185 -8.86 -5.90 -30.78
N LEU A 186 -9.67 -6.95 -30.59
CA LEU A 186 -10.54 -7.10 -29.42
C LEU A 186 -9.74 -7.46 -28.18
N LEU A 187 -8.72 -8.32 -28.29
CA LEU A 187 -7.78 -8.59 -27.18
C LEU A 187 -6.99 -7.34 -26.77
N GLU A 188 -6.55 -6.51 -27.72
CA GLU A 188 -5.91 -5.22 -27.43
C GLU A 188 -6.87 -4.23 -26.73
N ALA A 189 -8.11 -4.17 -27.20
CA ALA A 189 -9.16 -3.35 -26.60
C ALA A 189 -9.56 -3.83 -25.20
N LEU A 190 -9.48 -5.14 -24.93
CA LEU A 190 -9.69 -5.73 -23.61
C LEU A 190 -8.53 -5.40 -22.66
N ALA A 191 -7.28 -5.56 -23.10
CA ALA A 191 -6.10 -5.19 -22.32
C ALA A 191 -6.12 -3.70 -21.91
N THR A 192 -6.56 -2.83 -22.81
CA THR A 192 -6.78 -1.40 -22.52
C THR A 192 -7.85 -1.21 -21.43
N ALA A 193 -8.98 -1.92 -21.52
CA ALA A 193 -10.06 -1.85 -20.53
C ALA A 193 -9.63 -2.38 -19.14
N ILE A 194 -8.78 -3.41 -19.09
CA ILE A 194 -8.16 -3.92 -17.85
C ILE A 194 -7.28 -2.85 -17.19
N GLY A 195 -6.47 -2.12 -17.96
CA GLY A 195 -5.66 -1.01 -17.45
C GLY A 195 -6.51 0.11 -16.84
N VAL A 196 -7.63 0.46 -17.49
CA VAL A 196 -8.62 1.42 -16.95
C VAL A 196 -9.24 0.89 -15.66
N ALA A 197 -9.72 -0.35 -15.64
CA ALA A 197 -10.37 -0.95 -14.48
C ALA A 197 -9.45 -1.01 -13.24
N LYS A 198 -8.18 -1.39 -13.41
CA LYS A 198 -7.16 -1.36 -12.34
C LYS A 198 -6.94 0.06 -11.81
N THR A 199 -6.89 1.06 -12.69
CA THR A 199 -6.76 2.47 -12.30
C THR A 199 -8.00 2.95 -11.53
N THR A 200 -9.20 2.58 -11.97
CA THR A 200 -10.45 2.87 -11.27
C THR A 200 -10.49 2.24 -9.88
N LEU A 201 -10.09 0.97 -9.74
CA LEU A 201 -10.00 0.27 -8.45
C LEU A 201 -9.05 1.00 -7.48
N ASN A 202 -7.84 1.35 -7.96
CA ASN A 202 -6.84 2.09 -7.17
C ASN A 202 -7.30 3.50 -6.77
N ASN A 203 -8.13 4.17 -7.58
CA ASN A 203 -8.69 5.48 -7.23
C ASN A 203 -9.87 5.37 -6.25
N GLY A 204 -10.60 4.25 -6.28
CA GLY A 204 -11.78 3.99 -5.45
C GLY A 204 -11.49 3.57 -4.01
N VAL A 205 -10.34 3.95 -3.43
CA VAL A 205 -9.92 3.46 -2.09
C VAL A 205 -10.98 3.60 -1.02
N LYS A 206 -11.76 4.69 -0.98
CA LYS A 206 -12.75 4.92 0.07
C LYS A 206 -14.02 4.07 -0.05
N LYS A 207 -14.26 3.39 -1.18
CA LYS A 207 -15.44 2.51 -1.36
C LYS A 207 -15.34 1.28 -0.44
N ALA A 208 -16.49 0.69 -0.12
CA ALA A 208 -16.58 -0.53 0.69
C ALA A 208 -15.80 -1.70 0.06
N GLN A 209 -15.27 -2.60 0.89
CA GLN A 209 -14.40 -3.69 0.44
C GLN A 209 -15.11 -4.63 -0.54
N ILE A 210 -16.39 -4.95 -0.29
CA ILE A 210 -17.20 -5.79 -1.18
C ILE A 210 -17.29 -5.25 -2.63
N ALA A 211 -17.26 -3.93 -2.81
CA ALA A 211 -17.25 -3.31 -4.14
C ALA A 211 -15.88 -3.46 -4.82
N LYS A 212 -14.80 -3.32 -4.06
CA LYS A 212 -13.41 -3.54 -4.54
C LYS A 212 -13.22 -4.99 -4.97
N ASP A 213 -13.67 -5.94 -4.15
CA ASP A 213 -13.58 -7.37 -4.42
C ASP A 213 -14.36 -7.75 -5.68
N ALA A 214 -15.55 -7.20 -5.88
CA ALA A 214 -16.36 -7.42 -7.08
C ALA A 214 -15.68 -6.89 -8.36
N LEU A 215 -15.06 -5.70 -8.31
CA LEU A 215 -14.30 -5.16 -9.45
C LEU A 215 -13.01 -5.96 -9.69
N GLN A 216 -12.30 -6.38 -8.65
CA GLN A 216 -11.10 -7.21 -8.77
C GLN A 216 -11.44 -8.58 -9.40
N ALA A 217 -12.53 -9.23 -8.99
CA ALA A 217 -12.97 -10.48 -9.60
C ALA A 217 -13.31 -10.35 -11.10
N ALA A 218 -13.86 -9.20 -11.51
CA ALA A 218 -14.10 -8.89 -12.92
C ALA A 218 -12.79 -8.67 -13.69
N ILE A 219 -11.79 -8.00 -13.09
CA ILE A 219 -10.44 -7.84 -13.64
C ILE A 219 -9.78 -9.22 -13.82
N ASP A 220 -9.76 -10.06 -12.78
CA ASP A 220 -9.17 -11.40 -12.81
C ASP A 220 -9.82 -12.30 -13.87
N THR A 221 -11.13 -12.14 -14.09
CA THR A 221 -11.88 -12.86 -15.13
C THR A 221 -11.48 -12.38 -16.52
N ALA A 222 -11.35 -11.07 -16.71
CA ALA A 222 -10.91 -10.46 -17.97
C ALA A 222 -9.46 -10.83 -18.32
N GLU A 223 -8.55 -10.91 -17.34
CA GLU A 223 -7.15 -11.28 -17.56
C GLU A 223 -6.94 -12.73 -18.00
N ARG A 224 -7.90 -13.62 -17.73
CA ARG A 224 -7.86 -15.03 -18.18
C ARG A 224 -8.31 -15.22 -19.62
N ILE A 225 -8.84 -14.18 -20.27
CA ILE A 225 -9.33 -14.26 -21.65
C ILE A 225 -8.15 -14.19 -22.62
N SER A 226 -7.97 -15.27 -23.37
CA SER A 226 -6.84 -15.47 -24.29
C SER A 226 -7.25 -15.68 -25.74
N SER A 227 -8.52 -15.47 -26.11
CA SER A 227 -9.07 -15.63 -27.47
C SER A 227 -9.84 -14.39 -27.91
N GLU A 228 -9.62 -13.99 -29.16
CA GLU A 228 -10.26 -12.85 -29.82
C GLU A 228 -11.80 -12.91 -29.79
N ASP A 229 -12.39 -14.10 -29.98
CA ASP A 229 -13.84 -14.28 -30.05
C ASP A 229 -14.53 -13.87 -28.73
N THR A 230 -13.93 -14.27 -27.60
CA THR A 230 -14.42 -13.98 -26.24
C THR A 230 -14.06 -12.59 -25.71
N ALA A 231 -13.12 -11.88 -26.36
CA ALA A 231 -12.60 -10.63 -25.84
C ALA A 231 -13.62 -9.48 -25.85
N ARG A 232 -14.58 -9.49 -26.78
CA ARG A 232 -15.70 -8.53 -26.81
C ARG A 232 -16.60 -8.64 -25.58
N ASP A 233 -16.95 -9.85 -25.19
CA ASP A 233 -17.87 -10.10 -24.09
C ASP A 233 -17.18 -9.84 -22.75
N GLY A 234 -15.92 -10.28 -22.62
CA GLY A 234 -15.06 -9.93 -21.48
C GLY A 234 -14.92 -8.42 -21.28
N LYS A 235 -14.70 -7.66 -22.35
CA LYS A 235 -14.64 -6.20 -22.30
C LYS A 235 -15.98 -5.60 -21.84
N THR A 236 -17.09 -6.13 -22.34
CA THR A 236 -18.44 -5.66 -22.00
C THR A 236 -18.76 -5.90 -20.52
N ALA A 237 -18.48 -7.10 -20.01
CA ALA A 237 -18.66 -7.44 -18.60
C ALA A 237 -17.76 -6.59 -17.68
N LEU A 238 -16.50 -6.37 -18.05
CA LEU A 238 -15.58 -5.53 -17.29
C LEU A 238 -16.03 -4.05 -17.24
N VAL A 239 -16.51 -3.50 -18.35
CA VAL A 239 -17.07 -2.13 -18.39
C VAL A 239 -18.32 -2.01 -17.52
N GLN A 240 -19.18 -3.04 -17.49
CA GLN A 240 -20.32 -3.08 -16.57
C GLN A 240 -19.88 -3.09 -15.10
N ALA A 241 -18.89 -3.92 -14.74
CA ALA A 241 -18.34 -3.96 -13.39
C ALA A 241 -17.71 -2.61 -12.97
N VAL A 242 -16.99 -1.94 -13.87
CA VAL A 242 -16.46 -0.57 -13.65
C VAL A 242 -17.58 0.43 -13.41
N ASN A 243 -18.67 0.37 -14.19
CA ASN A 243 -19.82 1.27 -14.01
C ASN A 243 -20.54 1.04 -12.68
N VAL A 244 -20.75 -0.23 -12.28
CA VAL A 244 -21.32 -0.58 -10.97
C VAL A 244 -20.42 -0.06 -9.84
N PHE A 245 -19.11 -0.32 -9.91
CA PHE A 245 -18.15 0.17 -8.92
C PHE A 245 -18.16 1.70 -8.81
N ASN A 246 -18.17 2.42 -9.94
CA ASN A 246 -18.26 3.88 -9.95
C ASN A 246 -19.53 4.40 -9.27
N GLY A 247 -20.67 3.72 -9.48
CA GLY A 247 -21.97 4.06 -8.87
C GLY A 247 -22.07 3.85 -7.35
N VAL A 248 -21.15 3.11 -6.72
CA VAL A 248 -21.12 2.93 -5.25
C VAL A 248 -20.77 4.25 -4.55
N THR A 249 -21.70 4.80 -3.76
CA THR A 249 -21.48 6.03 -2.97
C THR A 249 -20.73 5.75 -1.65
N THR A 250 -20.24 6.81 -1.01
CA THR A 250 -19.49 6.77 0.28
C THR A 250 -20.10 7.72 1.33
N PRO A 251 -21.41 7.62 1.62
CA PRO A 251 -22.11 8.60 2.46
C PRO A 251 -21.64 8.62 3.91
N LYS A 252 -21.14 7.50 4.46
CA LYS A 252 -20.58 7.47 5.82
C LYS A 252 -19.25 8.22 5.85
N TYR A 253 -18.37 7.99 4.85
CA TYR A 253 -17.11 8.72 4.73
C TYR A 253 -17.33 10.24 4.65
N ASP A 254 -18.30 10.68 3.84
CA ASP A 254 -18.63 12.10 3.70
C ASP A 254 -19.13 12.71 5.03
N ALA A 255 -19.98 11.97 5.76
CA ALA A 255 -20.44 12.38 7.09
C ALA A 255 -19.29 12.47 8.12
N LEU A 256 -18.37 11.49 8.12
CA LEU A 256 -17.19 11.53 8.99
C LEU A 256 -16.26 12.71 8.62
N GLN A 257 -16.11 13.02 7.33
CA GLN A 257 -15.28 14.14 6.89
C GLN A 257 -15.85 15.50 7.36
N ALA A 258 -17.17 15.63 7.43
CA ALA A 258 -17.84 16.79 8.05
C ALA A 258 -17.60 16.85 9.57
N GLU A 259 -17.67 15.71 10.28
CA GLU A 259 -17.39 15.63 11.72
C GLU A 259 -15.91 15.93 12.05
N ILE A 260 -14.96 15.42 11.27
CA ILE A 260 -13.54 15.78 11.35
C ILE A 260 -13.34 17.29 11.20
N THR A 261 -14.06 17.92 10.27
CA THR A 261 -13.97 19.36 10.02
C THR A 261 -14.48 20.17 11.21
N LYS A 262 -15.62 19.77 11.80
CA LYS A 262 -16.14 20.35 13.05
C LYS A 262 -15.17 20.16 14.22
N ALA A 263 -14.63 18.96 14.38
CA ALA A 263 -13.69 18.61 15.44
C ALA A 263 -12.38 19.44 15.37
N GLN A 264 -11.82 19.59 14.17
CA GLN A 264 -10.66 20.45 13.95
C GLN A 264 -10.92 21.92 14.29
N LYS A 265 -12.13 22.43 14.01
CA LYS A 265 -12.52 23.80 14.36
C LYS A 265 -12.59 23.97 15.88
N SER A 266 -13.29 23.07 16.57
CA SER A 266 -13.42 23.05 18.04
C SER A 266 -12.05 23.00 18.76
N LEU A 267 -11.09 22.22 18.23
CA LEU A 267 -9.73 22.14 18.76
C LEU A 267 -8.96 23.48 18.69
N VAL A 268 -9.25 24.34 17.71
CA VAL A 268 -8.63 25.67 17.56
C VAL A 268 -9.34 26.71 18.43
N GLU A 269 -10.67 26.65 18.53
CA GLU A 269 -11.48 27.62 19.28
C GLU A 269 -11.33 27.46 20.81
N HIS A 270 -11.17 26.23 21.32
CA HIS A 270 -11.17 25.96 22.75
C HIS A 270 -9.76 25.70 23.32
N SER A 271 -8.97 26.77 23.34
CA SER A 271 -7.58 26.76 23.83
C SER A 271 -7.42 26.45 25.33
N THR A 272 -8.49 26.46 26.13
CA THR A 272 -8.48 26.19 27.57
C THR A 272 -8.49 24.69 27.94
N ALA A 273 -8.74 23.77 26.99
CA ALA A 273 -8.68 22.33 27.26
C ALA A 273 -7.32 21.88 27.82
N THR A 274 -7.34 20.85 28.67
CA THR A 274 -6.11 20.25 29.21
C THR A 274 -5.26 19.61 28.10
N SER A 275 -3.94 19.58 28.30
CA SER A 275 -3.00 18.99 27.33
C SER A 275 -3.30 17.52 27.04
N GLY A 276 -3.77 16.76 28.04
CA GLY A 276 -4.21 15.38 27.88
C GLY A 276 -5.44 15.25 26.97
N ALA A 277 -6.50 16.03 27.23
CA ALA A 277 -7.71 16.02 26.41
C ALA A 277 -7.42 16.47 24.96
N LYS A 278 -6.62 17.53 24.77
CA LYS A 278 -6.14 17.97 23.45
C LYS A 278 -5.38 16.85 22.70
N TRP A 279 -4.52 16.10 23.39
CA TRP A 279 -3.76 15.02 22.78
C TRP A 279 -4.66 13.84 22.36
N ILE A 280 -5.61 13.43 23.22
CA ILE A 280 -6.60 12.38 22.89
C ILE A 280 -7.41 12.81 21.66
N PHE A 281 -7.91 14.05 21.66
CA PHE A 281 -8.76 14.57 20.59
C PHE A 281 -8.01 14.71 19.25
N GLN A 282 -6.79 15.24 19.28
CA GLN A 282 -5.94 15.33 18.10
C GLN A 282 -5.55 13.94 17.56
N THR A 283 -5.34 12.95 18.44
CA THR A 283 -5.09 11.56 18.03
C THR A 283 -6.33 10.96 17.35
N ALA A 284 -7.53 11.12 17.92
CA ALA A 284 -8.77 10.62 17.32
C ALA A 284 -9.05 11.25 15.93
N ILE A 285 -8.85 12.56 15.78
CA ILE A 285 -8.91 13.26 14.48
C ILE A 285 -7.92 12.64 13.48
N ASN A 286 -6.70 12.30 13.91
CA ASN A 286 -5.68 11.71 13.06
C ASN A 286 -5.96 10.25 12.68
N VAL A 287 -6.64 9.48 13.55
CA VAL A 287 -7.14 8.13 13.23
C VAL A 287 -8.27 8.23 12.20
N ALA A 288 -9.26 9.09 12.46
CA ALA A 288 -10.42 9.27 11.57
C ALA A 288 -10.03 9.72 10.15
N LYS A 289 -8.99 10.55 9.99
CA LYS A 289 -8.43 10.94 8.69
C LYS A 289 -7.75 9.79 7.93
N LYS A 290 -7.28 8.75 8.62
CA LYS A 290 -6.44 7.68 8.05
C LYS A 290 -7.22 6.45 7.55
N ILE A 291 -8.53 6.38 7.78
CA ILE A 291 -9.33 5.21 7.37
C ILE A 291 -9.18 4.90 5.88
N ALA A 292 -9.11 3.62 5.56
CA ALA A 292 -8.87 3.12 4.20
C ALA A 292 -10.16 2.72 3.47
N SER A 293 -11.32 2.69 4.14
CA SER A 293 -12.59 2.24 3.55
C SER A 293 -13.83 2.85 4.22
N GLU A 294 -14.99 2.75 3.55
CA GLU A 294 -16.34 3.05 4.07
C GLU A 294 -16.73 2.13 5.24
N ASP A 295 -16.12 0.95 5.36
CA ASP A 295 -16.43 -0.06 6.37
C ASP A 295 -15.82 0.30 7.74
N GLU A 296 -14.61 0.88 7.74
CA GLU A 296 -13.92 1.40 8.94
C GLU A 296 -14.56 2.65 9.55
N VAL A 297 -15.49 3.32 8.84
CA VAL A 297 -16.07 4.60 9.27
C VAL A 297 -16.78 4.48 10.63
N GLY A 298 -17.41 3.35 10.92
CA GLY A 298 -18.15 3.15 12.18
C GLY A 298 -17.26 3.30 13.41
N ASP A 299 -16.15 2.57 13.44
CA ASP A 299 -15.21 2.55 14.57
C ASP A 299 -14.45 3.87 14.69
N ALA A 300 -14.05 4.46 13.56
CA ALA A 300 -13.41 5.77 13.51
C ALA A 300 -14.34 6.89 14.01
N LYS A 301 -15.63 6.85 13.64
CA LYS A 301 -16.65 7.77 14.14
C LYS A 301 -16.87 7.60 15.64
N ALA A 302 -17.07 6.37 16.12
CA ALA A 302 -17.26 6.12 17.55
C ALA A 302 -16.06 6.62 18.39
N THR A 303 -14.84 6.39 17.90
CA THR A 303 -13.60 6.89 18.51
C THR A 303 -13.55 8.43 18.52
N LEU A 304 -13.95 9.08 17.42
CA LEU A 304 -14.00 10.54 17.33
C LEU A 304 -15.07 11.12 18.27
N THR A 305 -16.27 10.55 18.32
CA THR A 305 -17.35 10.98 19.23
C THR A 305 -16.93 10.90 20.70
N ALA A 306 -16.35 9.78 21.15
CA ALA A 306 -15.86 9.65 22.52
C ALA A 306 -14.75 10.67 22.86
N ALA A 307 -13.89 10.99 21.89
CA ALA A 307 -12.85 12.00 22.05
C ALA A 307 -13.40 13.44 22.06
N ILE A 308 -14.46 13.74 21.30
CA ILE A 308 -15.20 15.01 21.36
C ILE A 308 -15.76 15.22 22.77
N SER A 309 -16.52 14.26 23.30
CA SER A 309 -17.10 14.37 24.65
C SER A 309 -16.00 14.58 25.71
N THR A 310 -14.91 13.80 25.65
CA THR A 310 -13.76 13.95 26.56
C THR A 310 -13.12 15.34 26.48
N PHE A 311 -13.03 15.90 25.27
CA PHE A 311 -12.51 17.24 25.04
C PHE A 311 -13.44 18.31 25.61
N GLU A 312 -14.72 18.27 25.26
CA GLU A 312 -15.74 19.25 25.67
C GLU A 312 -15.93 19.27 27.20
N SER A 313 -16.00 18.10 27.86
CA SER A 313 -16.02 18.04 29.34
C SER A 313 -14.74 18.62 29.97
N SER A 314 -13.57 18.46 29.34
CA SER A 314 -12.33 19.10 29.79
C SER A 314 -12.36 20.62 29.60
N VAL A 315 -12.96 21.15 28.54
CA VAL A 315 -13.13 22.60 28.34
C VAL A 315 -14.11 23.15 29.37
N LYS A 316 -15.28 22.51 29.55
CA LYS A 316 -16.31 22.85 30.56
C LYS A 316 -15.68 23.02 31.94
N THR A 317 -14.91 22.01 32.38
CA THR A 317 -14.23 21.99 33.68
C THR A 317 -13.24 23.15 33.84
N GLN A 318 -12.40 23.41 32.83
CA GLN A 318 -11.39 24.47 32.87
C GLN A 318 -12.03 25.87 32.82
N LEU A 319 -13.08 26.04 32.01
CA LEU A 319 -13.81 27.29 31.93
C LEU A 319 -14.50 27.61 33.26
N ILE A 320 -15.21 26.66 33.87
CA ILE A 320 -15.81 26.83 35.21
C ILE A 320 -14.75 27.18 36.26
N ALA A 321 -13.59 26.52 36.25
CA ALA A 321 -12.50 26.83 37.16
C ALA A 321 -11.98 28.27 36.98
N GLU A 322 -11.90 28.76 35.74
CA GLU A 322 -11.48 30.14 35.45
C GLU A 322 -12.55 31.17 35.85
N VAL A 323 -13.83 30.89 35.62
CA VAL A 323 -14.93 31.75 36.08
C VAL A 323 -14.96 31.82 37.61
N ARG A 324 -14.74 30.69 38.30
CA ARG A 324 -14.66 30.66 39.77
C ARG A 324 -13.53 31.53 40.33
N LYS A 325 -12.40 31.70 39.63
CA LYS A 325 -11.32 32.62 40.06
C LYS A 325 -11.72 34.10 40.04
N LEU A 326 -12.76 34.48 39.29
CA LEU A 326 -13.30 35.84 39.31
C LEU A 326 -14.02 36.16 40.63
N ILE A 327 -14.40 35.13 41.39
CA ILE A 327 -15.06 35.28 42.69
C ILE A 327 -13.98 35.30 43.79
N THR A 328 -13.67 36.49 44.28
CA THR A 328 -12.73 36.67 45.40
C THR A 328 -13.49 36.87 46.72
N SER A 329 -12.82 36.59 47.84
CA SER A 329 -13.33 36.80 49.21
C SER A 329 -13.89 38.22 49.42
N ARG A 330 -13.33 39.21 48.73
CA ARG A 330 -13.71 40.63 48.80
C ARG A 330 -14.86 41.02 47.86
N LEU A 331 -15.06 40.29 46.76
CA LEU A 331 -16.25 40.46 45.91
C LEU A 331 -17.50 39.83 46.53
N LEU A 332 -17.34 38.78 47.34
CA LEU A 332 -18.41 38.22 48.16
C LEU A 332 -19.01 39.23 49.16
N THR A 333 -18.21 40.16 49.70
CA THR A 333 -18.68 41.19 50.64
C THR A 333 -19.12 42.48 49.95
N SER A 334 -18.34 42.98 48.99
CA SER A 334 -18.65 44.25 48.30
C SER A 334 -19.74 44.12 47.22
N ASN A 335 -19.84 42.96 46.56
CA ASN A 335 -20.73 42.73 45.43
C ASN A 335 -21.50 41.39 45.58
N PRO A 336 -22.23 41.17 46.69
CA PRO A 336 -22.83 39.88 47.02
C PRO A 336 -23.88 39.43 45.99
N ILE A 337 -24.68 40.36 45.45
CA ILE A 337 -25.73 40.05 44.46
C ILE A 337 -25.09 39.59 43.14
N ALA A 338 -24.14 40.36 42.60
CA ALA A 338 -23.44 40.00 41.36
C ALA A 338 -22.71 38.66 41.49
N THR A 339 -22.07 38.43 42.64
CA THR A 339 -21.38 37.18 42.94
C THR A 339 -22.34 35.98 43.03
N SER A 340 -23.48 36.14 43.70
CA SER A 340 -24.52 35.10 43.78
C SER A 340 -25.11 34.76 42.41
N VAL A 341 -25.36 35.77 41.55
CA VAL A 341 -25.82 35.54 40.17
C VAL A 341 -24.78 34.77 39.34
N LEU A 342 -23.48 35.09 39.48
CA LEU A 342 -22.43 34.35 38.80
C LEU A 342 -22.30 32.91 39.31
N GLN A 343 -22.41 32.70 40.64
CA GLN A 343 -22.42 31.36 41.25
C GLN A 343 -23.60 30.52 40.75
N GLN A 344 -24.80 31.10 40.68
CA GLN A 344 -25.96 30.42 40.11
C GLN A 344 -25.73 30.06 38.65
N LYS A 345 -25.13 30.94 37.83
CA LYS A 345 -24.82 30.64 36.42
C LYS A 345 -23.74 29.57 36.24
N ILE A 346 -22.80 29.44 37.19
CA ILE A 346 -21.87 28.31 37.24
C ILE A 346 -22.64 27.02 37.55
N GLN A 347 -23.50 27.01 38.57
CA GLN A 347 -24.29 25.84 38.97
C GLN A 347 -25.22 25.39 37.83
N ASP A 348 -25.93 26.32 37.19
CA ASP A 348 -26.79 26.06 36.03
C ASP A 348 -26.04 25.28 34.94
N VAL A 349 -24.75 25.60 34.70
CA VAL A 349 -23.92 24.94 33.69
C VAL A 349 -23.30 23.64 34.20
N GLU A 350 -23.00 23.51 35.50
CA GLU A 350 -22.62 22.23 36.10
C GLU A 350 -23.74 21.19 35.99
N ASP A 351 -24.98 21.60 36.25
CA ASP A 351 -26.18 20.77 36.21
C ASP A 351 -26.63 20.40 34.77
N MET A 352 -26.13 21.09 33.74
CA MET A 352 -26.38 20.72 32.34
C MET A 352 -25.71 19.39 31.98
N GLN A 353 -26.54 18.42 31.58
CA GLN A 353 -26.10 17.14 31.03
C GLN A 353 -25.35 17.32 29.70
N ASP A 354 -24.46 16.38 29.40
CA ASP A 354 -23.54 16.40 28.24
C ASP A 354 -24.23 16.42 26.87
N GLU A 355 -25.54 16.13 26.78
CA GLU A 355 -26.33 16.24 25.55
C GLU A 355 -26.70 17.70 25.19
N THR A 356 -26.55 18.65 26.11
CA THR A 356 -26.78 20.07 25.82
C THR A 356 -25.60 20.60 25.01
N GLU A 357 -25.84 21.17 23.82
CA GLU A 357 -24.73 21.61 22.96
C GLU A 357 -23.71 22.47 23.73
N PHE A 358 -22.44 22.09 23.65
CA PHE A 358 -21.33 22.79 24.31
C PHE A 358 -21.30 24.31 24.00
N SER A 359 -21.76 24.68 22.79
CA SER A 359 -22.01 26.06 22.34
C SER A 359 -22.86 26.87 23.33
N THR A 360 -23.91 26.26 23.89
CA THR A 360 -24.87 26.87 24.81
C THR A 360 -24.25 27.07 26.18
N MET A 361 -23.51 26.08 26.70
CA MET A 361 -22.80 26.20 27.97
C MET A 361 -21.77 27.34 27.93
N ASN A 362 -20.99 27.43 26.84
CA ASN A 362 -20.01 28.49 26.66
C ASN A 362 -20.67 29.87 26.55
N ALA A 363 -21.75 30.01 25.77
CA ALA A 363 -22.48 31.27 25.64
C ALA A 363 -23.10 31.75 26.97
N ILE A 364 -23.59 30.84 27.82
CA ILE A 364 -24.11 31.16 29.15
C ILE A 364 -23.00 31.68 30.06
N LEU A 365 -21.83 31.02 30.10
CA LEU A 365 -20.70 31.48 30.91
C LEU A 365 -20.11 32.79 30.39
N GLU A 366 -19.94 32.98 29.08
CA GLU A 366 -19.49 34.25 28.49
C GLU A 366 -20.43 35.42 28.82
N THR A 367 -21.74 35.18 28.74
CA THR A 367 -22.77 36.18 29.12
C THR A 367 -22.70 36.49 30.61
N ALA A 368 -22.63 35.46 31.46
CA ALA A 368 -22.52 35.63 32.91
C ALA A 368 -21.24 36.39 33.32
N ILE A 369 -20.09 36.11 32.69
CA ILE A 369 -18.84 36.85 32.90
C ILE A 369 -18.99 38.31 32.48
N LYS A 370 -19.64 38.58 31.34
CA LYS A 370 -19.84 39.94 30.83
C LYS A 370 -20.76 40.76 31.74
N ASP A 371 -21.86 40.16 32.19
CA ASP A 371 -22.81 40.80 33.10
C ASP A 371 -22.21 40.98 34.50
N PHE A 372 -21.46 40.00 35.00
CA PHE A 372 -20.69 40.13 36.25
C PHE A 372 -19.68 41.27 36.17
N LYS A 373 -18.85 41.33 35.11
CA LYS A 373 -17.90 42.42 34.87
C LYS A 373 -18.60 43.78 34.81
N LYS A 374 -19.76 43.88 34.16
CA LYS A 374 -20.56 45.10 34.12
C LYS A 374 -21.11 45.48 35.49
N ALA A 375 -21.57 44.52 36.29
CA ALA A 375 -22.16 44.74 37.60
C ALA A 375 -21.13 45.17 38.66
N ILE A 376 -19.90 44.63 38.61
CA ILE A 376 -18.85 45.00 39.57
C ILE A 376 -18.20 46.36 39.26
N ILE A 377 -18.29 46.89 38.03
CA ILE A 377 -17.76 48.23 37.68
C ILE A 377 -18.58 49.30 38.41
N THR A 378 -18.02 49.69 39.55
CA THR A 378 -18.55 50.66 40.51
C THR A 378 -17.43 51.65 40.87
N PRO A 379 -17.76 52.84 41.41
CA PRO A 379 -16.75 53.74 41.97
C PRO A 379 -15.83 53.01 42.97
N GLU A 380 -16.43 52.11 43.75
CA GLU A 380 -15.76 51.26 44.74
C GLU A 380 -14.63 50.42 44.12
N THR A 381 -14.90 49.65 43.07
CA THR A 381 -13.84 48.91 42.37
C THR A 381 -12.75 49.81 41.79
N SER A 382 -13.07 51.04 41.41
CA SER A 382 -12.10 51.99 40.85
C SER A 382 -11.04 52.36 41.89
N SER A 383 -11.47 52.68 43.11
CA SER A 383 -10.58 53.06 44.22
C SER A 383 -9.65 51.92 44.65
N PHE A 384 -10.13 50.67 44.60
CA PHE A 384 -9.30 49.50 44.89
C PHE A 384 -8.35 49.09 43.74
N VAL A 385 -8.73 49.26 42.47
CA VAL A 385 -7.79 49.11 41.34
C VAL A 385 -6.68 50.15 41.46
N ALA A 386 -7.03 51.38 41.84
CA ALA A 386 -6.08 52.45 42.07
C ALA A 386 -5.16 52.16 43.28
N LEU A 387 -5.65 51.50 44.34
CA LEU A 387 -4.84 50.97 45.44
C LEU A 387 -3.87 49.88 44.97
N GLN A 388 -4.32 48.91 44.17
CA GLN A 388 -3.47 47.82 43.66
C GLN A 388 -2.31 48.36 42.81
N ASN A 389 -2.56 49.34 41.95
CA ASN A 389 -1.51 49.97 41.15
C ASN A 389 -0.44 50.65 42.03
N SER A 390 -0.84 51.28 43.14
CA SER A 390 0.09 51.85 44.13
C SER A 390 0.82 50.75 44.92
N HIS A 391 0.15 49.66 45.27
CA HIS A 391 0.73 48.47 45.92
C HIS A 391 1.86 47.86 45.10
N ASP A 392 1.61 47.63 43.81
CA ASP A 392 2.58 47.01 42.91
C ASP A 392 3.78 47.94 42.68
N ALA A 393 3.53 49.24 42.49
CA ALA A 393 4.57 50.27 42.41
C ALA A 393 5.42 50.38 43.70
N ALA A 394 4.83 50.18 44.88
CA ALA A 394 5.55 50.13 46.15
C ALA A 394 6.42 48.87 46.27
N CYS A 395 5.90 47.71 45.86
CA CYS A 395 6.64 46.45 45.85
C CYS A 395 7.85 46.50 44.91
N ASP A 396 7.66 46.94 43.67
CA ASP A 396 8.74 47.12 42.69
C ASP A 396 9.82 48.05 43.23
N LEU A 397 9.41 49.20 43.81
CA LEU A 397 10.32 50.16 44.39
C LEU A 397 11.12 49.57 45.57
N LEU A 398 10.49 48.80 46.46
CA LEU A 398 11.12 48.16 47.61
C LEU A 398 12.19 47.14 47.20
N TYR A 399 11.91 46.31 46.19
CA TYR A 399 12.83 45.25 45.72
C TYR A 399 13.87 45.71 44.68
N SER A 400 13.67 46.91 44.10
CA SER A 400 14.59 47.55 43.14
C SER A 400 16.00 47.78 43.68
N VAL A 401 16.95 48.06 42.78
CA VAL A 401 18.33 48.46 43.12
C VAL A 401 18.36 49.77 43.92
N GLU A 402 17.39 50.66 43.73
CA GLU A 402 17.26 51.88 44.53
C GLU A 402 16.75 51.58 45.93
N GLY A 403 15.67 50.79 46.05
CA GLY A 403 15.09 50.40 47.32
C GLY A 403 16.07 49.69 48.23
N ARG A 404 16.92 48.81 47.68
CA ARG A 404 18.01 48.16 48.43
C ARG A 404 18.98 49.13 49.11
N LYS A 405 19.15 50.37 48.61
CA LYS A 405 20.03 51.40 49.18
C LYS A 405 19.37 52.24 50.29
N LYS A 406 18.06 52.16 50.50
CA LYS A 406 17.34 52.90 51.56
C LYS A 406 17.59 52.26 52.94
N SER A 407 17.40 53.04 54.01
CA SER A 407 17.62 52.57 55.38
C SER A 407 16.62 51.47 55.80
N PRO A 408 16.96 50.62 56.79
CA PRO A 408 16.06 49.57 57.27
C PRO A 408 14.70 50.12 57.76
N ALA A 409 14.70 51.26 58.48
CA ALA A 409 13.47 51.89 58.96
C ALA A 409 12.54 52.34 57.82
N VAL A 410 13.11 52.93 56.76
CA VAL A 410 12.35 53.39 55.57
C VAL A 410 11.78 52.20 54.78
N LYS A 411 12.52 51.08 54.69
CA LYS A 411 12.02 49.80 54.13
C LYS A 411 10.93 49.17 54.98
N GLN A 412 11.07 49.20 56.30
CA GLN A 412 10.11 48.61 57.23
C GLN A 412 8.76 49.35 57.16
N GLU A 413 8.77 50.68 57.05
CA GLU A 413 7.52 51.45 56.97
C GLU A 413 6.80 51.26 55.63
N LEU A 414 7.52 51.27 54.49
CA LEU A 414 6.92 50.94 53.20
C LEU A 414 6.39 49.49 53.18
N GLY A 415 7.17 48.53 53.71
CA GLY A 415 6.76 47.13 53.84
C GLY A 415 5.58 46.90 54.79
N ARG A 416 5.42 47.74 55.82
CA ARG A 416 4.26 47.72 56.72
C ARG A 416 3.01 48.21 55.98
N LEU A 417 3.10 49.33 55.26
CA LEU A 417 1.98 49.87 54.49
C LEU A 417 1.55 48.94 53.36
N ILE A 418 2.49 48.30 52.66
CA ILE A 418 2.21 47.26 51.66
C ILE A 418 1.28 46.18 52.25
N ARG A 419 1.62 45.59 53.40
CA ARG A 419 0.77 44.56 54.06
C ARG A 419 -0.60 45.09 54.48
N VAL A 420 -0.68 46.28 55.04
CA VAL A 420 -1.97 46.87 55.44
C VAL A 420 -2.86 47.16 54.23
N CYS A 421 -2.29 47.42 53.05
CA CYS A 421 -3.06 47.56 51.81
C CYS A 421 -3.68 46.24 51.32
N GLU A 422 -3.07 45.09 51.63
CA GLU A 422 -3.62 43.75 51.35
C GLU A 422 -4.89 43.46 52.20
N GLU A 423 -5.01 44.12 53.36
CA GLU A 423 -6.11 43.95 54.34
C GLU A 423 -7.31 44.89 54.09
N ALA A 424 -7.25 45.79 53.11
CA ALA A 424 -8.29 46.79 52.85
C ALA A 424 -9.65 46.15 52.48
N THR A 425 -10.71 46.45 53.24
CA THR A 425 -12.04 45.84 53.08
C THR A 425 -13.11 46.77 52.52
N THR A 426 -13.02 48.08 52.79
CA THR A 426 -13.99 49.09 52.33
C THR A 426 -13.41 50.10 51.32
N THR A 427 -14.28 50.74 50.54
CA THR A 427 -13.89 51.77 49.56
C THR A 427 -13.15 52.93 50.21
N THR A 428 -13.63 53.40 51.36
CA THR A 428 -13.01 54.50 52.12
C THR A 428 -11.66 54.12 52.71
N GLU A 429 -11.50 52.87 53.18
CA GLU A 429 -10.18 52.32 53.53
C GLU A 429 -9.26 52.31 52.32
N ALA A 430 -9.73 51.89 51.15
CA ALA A 430 -8.92 51.80 49.94
C ALA A 430 -8.39 53.15 49.48
N GLU A 431 -9.23 54.18 49.47
CA GLU A 431 -8.84 55.55 49.10
C GLU A 431 -7.84 56.14 50.11
N SER A 432 -8.08 55.92 51.41
CA SER A 432 -7.18 56.36 52.47
C SER A 432 -5.82 55.66 52.39
N LEU A 433 -5.81 54.34 52.26
CA LEU A 433 -4.59 53.53 52.16
C LEU A 433 -3.82 53.81 50.88
N LYS A 434 -4.50 54.06 49.75
CA LYS A 434 -3.85 54.49 48.51
C LYS A 434 -3.12 55.82 48.71
N THR A 435 -3.79 56.80 49.33
CA THR A 435 -3.19 58.11 49.61
C THR A 435 -1.98 58.00 50.55
N GLN A 436 -2.08 57.15 51.60
CA GLN A 436 -0.97 56.87 52.51
C GLN A 436 0.19 56.17 51.81
N LEU A 437 -0.10 55.19 50.94
CA LEU A 437 0.91 54.44 50.22
C LEU A 437 1.61 55.28 49.14
N ASP A 438 0.88 56.11 48.38
CA ASP A 438 1.47 57.06 47.44
C ASP A 438 2.41 58.04 48.13
N ALA A 439 2.00 58.58 49.29
CA ALA A 439 2.85 59.45 50.10
C ALA A 439 4.09 58.71 50.63
N ALA A 440 3.95 57.44 51.02
CA ALA A 440 5.08 56.60 51.44
C ALA A 440 6.03 56.28 50.28
N ILE A 441 5.53 56.03 49.07
CA ILE A 441 6.33 55.85 47.84
C ILE A 441 7.15 57.12 47.54
N ILE A 442 6.53 58.31 47.64
CA ILE A 442 7.21 59.60 47.42
C ILE A 442 8.32 59.79 48.47
N ASN A 443 8.01 59.68 49.75
CA ASN A 443 9.00 59.81 50.84
C ASN A 443 10.13 58.77 50.68
N PHE A 444 9.81 57.52 50.35
CA PHE A 444 10.81 56.47 50.11
C PHE A 444 11.78 56.82 48.98
N ARG A 445 11.32 57.50 47.91
CA ARG A 445 12.19 58.02 46.83
C ARG A 445 13.04 59.21 47.30
N GLU A 446 12.46 60.14 48.05
CA GLU A 446 13.14 61.35 48.51
C GLU A 446 14.16 61.11 49.64
N GLN A 447 14.00 60.04 50.42
CA GLN A 447 14.98 59.66 51.45
C GLN A 447 16.38 59.40 50.84
N PRO A 448 17.45 60.01 51.40
CA PRO A 448 18.80 59.77 50.92
C PRO A 448 19.17 58.29 51.06
N ALA A 449 20.06 57.82 50.18
CA ALA A 449 20.63 56.49 50.32
C ALA A 449 21.36 56.38 51.68
N ALA A 450 21.20 55.25 52.37
CA ALA A 450 21.97 54.98 53.58
C ALA A 450 23.47 55.00 53.23
N PRO A 451 24.34 55.55 54.12
CA PRO A 451 25.78 55.58 53.87
C PRO A 451 26.27 54.15 53.63
N ASN A 452 26.77 53.89 52.42
CA ASN A 452 27.17 52.55 52.03
C ASN A 452 28.57 52.23 52.59
N LEU A 453 28.99 50.97 52.45
CA LEU A 453 30.28 50.50 52.92
C LEU A 453 31.49 51.27 52.32
N ASN A 454 31.32 51.93 51.17
CA ASN A 454 32.37 52.77 50.58
C ASN A 454 32.44 54.12 51.29
N ALA A 455 31.33 54.78 51.63
CA ALA A 455 31.36 56.01 52.44
C ALA A 455 32.02 55.78 53.81
N LEU A 456 31.83 54.59 54.40
CA LEU A 456 32.53 54.15 55.61
C LEU A 456 34.01 53.85 55.36
N LYS A 457 34.40 53.30 54.21
CA LYS A 457 35.81 53.16 53.81
C LYS A 457 36.47 54.50 53.53
N ASP A 458 35.76 55.46 52.95
CA ASP A 458 36.29 56.79 52.64
C ASP A 458 36.57 57.55 53.94
N LEU A 459 35.67 57.46 54.94
CA LEU A 459 35.91 57.92 56.31
C LEU A 459 37.09 57.23 57.01
N ILE A 460 37.29 55.93 56.80
CA ILE A 460 38.45 55.19 57.34
C ILE A 460 39.73 55.61 56.62
N ASN A 461 39.70 55.79 55.29
CA ASN A 461 40.85 56.22 54.51
C ASN A 461 41.26 57.67 54.85
N ASP A 462 40.32 58.60 55.03
CA ASP A 462 40.61 59.96 55.51
C ASP A 462 41.24 59.93 56.91
N ALA A 463 40.84 58.99 57.78
CA ALA A 463 41.44 58.79 59.10
C ALA A 463 42.82 58.09 59.07
N GLU A 464 43.15 57.32 58.02
CA GLU A 464 44.48 56.74 57.81
C GLU A 464 45.45 57.69 57.08
N VAL A 465 44.94 58.59 56.23
CA VAL A 465 45.75 59.50 55.38
C VAL A 465 46.08 60.83 56.08
N HIS A 466 45.46 61.13 57.23
CA HIS A 466 45.86 62.25 58.07
C HIS A 466 46.41 61.76 59.42
N GLU A 467 47.72 61.88 59.61
CA GLU A 467 48.30 62.24 60.91
C GLU A 467 48.29 63.77 61.03
N PRO A 468 47.34 64.39 61.77
CA PRO A 468 47.47 65.79 62.14
C PRO A 468 48.34 65.84 63.39
N GLN A 469 49.49 66.52 63.31
CA GLN A 469 50.24 66.87 64.51
C GLN A 469 49.37 67.72 65.43
N GLY A 470 48.98 67.17 66.58
CA GLY A 470 48.51 67.94 67.72
C GLY A 470 47.05 68.40 67.71
N GLN A 471 46.09 67.48 67.54
CA GLN A 471 44.78 67.64 68.16
C GLN A 471 44.20 66.30 68.66
N SER A 472 43.83 66.27 69.94
CA SER A 472 43.28 65.09 70.60
C SER A 472 41.79 64.92 70.28
N THR A 473 41.46 64.37 69.11
CA THR A 473 40.27 63.51 69.00
C THR A 473 40.53 62.30 69.90
N THR A 474 39.99 62.35 71.13
CA THR A 474 40.24 61.31 72.12
C THR A 474 39.83 59.96 71.55
N LYS A 475 40.67 58.94 71.73
CA LYS A 475 40.45 57.53 71.36
C LYS A 475 39.00 57.07 71.59
N THR A 476 38.41 57.49 72.72
CA THR A 476 37.01 57.30 73.13
C THR A 476 35.95 57.71 72.09
N GLN A 477 36.18 58.77 71.30
CA GLN A 477 35.21 59.26 70.32
C GLN A 477 35.19 58.38 69.08
N VAL A 478 36.36 58.01 68.55
CA VAL A 478 36.47 57.02 67.47
C VAL A 478 35.98 55.65 67.94
N GLU A 479 36.30 55.24 69.18
CA GLU A 479 35.75 54.01 69.76
C GLU A 479 34.21 54.04 69.88
N ASN A 480 33.62 55.16 70.33
CA ASN A 480 32.15 55.30 70.42
C ASN A 480 31.46 55.31 69.04
N GLU A 481 32.04 55.96 68.03
CA GLU A 481 31.51 55.95 66.67
C GLU A 481 31.66 54.57 66.02
N LEU A 482 32.78 53.86 66.27
CA LEU A 482 32.97 52.48 65.82
C LEU A 482 31.99 51.52 66.52
N ILE A 483 31.74 51.69 67.82
CA ILE A 483 30.76 50.91 68.59
C ILE A 483 29.34 51.14 68.06
N ASN A 484 28.95 52.40 67.82
CA ASN A 484 27.65 52.72 67.21
C ASN A 484 27.51 52.11 65.79
N ALA A 485 28.58 52.15 64.98
CA ALA A 485 28.59 51.51 63.67
C ALA A 485 28.54 49.97 63.76
N LEU A 486 29.18 49.39 64.76
CA LEU A 486 29.16 47.94 65.06
C LEU A 486 27.77 47.47 65.49
N ASP A 487 27.09 48.17 66.38
CA ASP A 487 25.72 47.84 66.78
C ASP A 487 24.71 48.08 65.64
N HIS A 488 24.94 49.08 64.78
CA HIS A 488 24.14 49.26 63.57
C HIS A 488 24.37 48.14 62.54
N ALA A 489 25.61 47.66 62.37
CA ALA A 489 25.92 46.51 61.53
C ALA A 489 25.31 45.21 62.08
N ARG A 490 25.25 45.05 63.42
CA ARG A 490 24.60 43.94 64.11
C ARG A 490 23.08 43.88 63.89
N SER A 491 22.46 45.04 63.66
CA SER A 491 21.04 45.18 63.30
C SER A 491 20.73 44.73 61.85
N ILE A 492 21.73 44.71 60.97
CA ILE A 492 21.59 44.33 59.56
C ILE A 492 21.94 42.84 59.39
N ASN A 493 20.90 42.00 59.46
CA ASN A 493 21.04 40.55 59.46
C ASN A 493 21.43 39.95 58.09
N GLU A 494 22.72 39.67 57.91
CA GLU A 494 23.23 38.39 57.34
C GLU A 494 24.29 37.83 58.31
N GLU A 495 23.81 37.17 59.36
CA GLU A 495 24.55 36.72 60.55
C GLU A 495 25.95 36.11 60.26
N ILE A 496 26.04 35.26 59.23
CA ILE A 496 27.25 34.49 58.89
C ILE A 496 28.39 35.36 58.30
N ARG A 497 28.07 36.45 57.59
CA ARG A 497 29.11 37.33 56.98
C ARG A 497 29.61 38.39 57.94
N ALA A 498 28.74 38.88 58.83
CA ALA A 498 29.12 39.84 59.85
C ALA A 498 30.16 39.25 60.82
N GLU A 499 30.01 37.99 61.23
CA GLU A 499 30.89 37.34 62.22
C GLU A 499 32.34 37.12 61.69
N ALA A 500 32.48 36.80 60.39
CA ALA A 500 33.78 36.73 59.73
C ALA A 500 34.47 38.11 59.61
N ALA A 501 33.72 39.17 59.35
CA ALA A 501 34.23 40.54 59.30
C ALA A 501 34.61 41.07 60.71
N LEU A 502 33.76 40.81 61.71
CA LEU A 502 34.00 41.07 63.13
C LEU A 502 35.29 40.41 63.61
N THR A 503 35.52 39.15 63.25
CA THR A 503 36.74 38.41 63.60
C THR A 503 37.99 39.08 63.00
N ARG A 504 37.92 39.55 61.74
CA ARG A 504 39.05 40.26 61.10
C ARG A 504 39.32 41.62 61.75
N LEU A 505 38.27 42.41 62.03
CA LEU A 505 38.40 43.69 62.72
C LEU A 505 38.95 43.53 64.14
N ARG A 506 38.49 42.53 64.89
CA ARG A 506 38.98 42.23 66.24
C ARG A 506 40.45 41.79 66.24
N ASN A 507 40.85 40.99 65.25
CA ASN A 507 42.24 40.60 65.08
C ASN A 507 43.14 41.78 64.66
N ALA A 508 42.66 42.66 63.77
CA ALA A 508 43.37 43.89 63.40
C ALA A 508 43.54 44.84 64.59
N LEU A 509 42.48 45.05 65.38
CA LEU A 509 42.52 45.87 66.59
C LEU A 509 43.49 45.29 67.64
N ASN A 510 43.45 43.98 67.87
CA ASN A 510 44.39 43.31 68.76
C ASN A 510 45.84 43.43 68.27
N ALA A 511 46.10 43.32 66.97
CA ALA A 511 47.42 43.52 66.39
C ALA A 511 47.91 44.97 66.58
N LEU A 512 47.03 45.95 66.41
CA LEU A 512 47.33 47.39 66.54
C LEU A 512 47.52 47.84 68.01
N ILE A 513 46.89 47.14 68.96
CA ILE A 513 47.18 47.27 70.40
C ILE A 513 48.53 46.63 70.74
N SER A 514 48.83 45.46 70.16
CA SER A 514 50.09 44.72 70.39
C SER A 514 51.30 45.43 69.78
N SER A 515 51.13 46.15 68.66
CA SER A 515 52.21 46.91 68.02
C SER A 515 52.55 48.23 68.71
N LYS A 516 51.80 48.64 69.75
CA LYS A 516 52.08 49.84 70.57
C LYS A 516 52.56 49.51 71.98
N THR A 517 52.87 48.24 72.27
CA THR A 517 53.36 47.77 73.57
C THR A 517 54.77 47.15 73.53
N ASN A 518 55.47 47.26 72.39
CA ASN A 518 56.91 47.01 72.22
C ASN A 518 57.58 48.29 71.68
#